data_AF-A0A956C1C4-F1
#
_entry.id   AF-A0A956C1C4-F1
#
_cell.length_a   1.000
_cell.length_b   1.000
_cell.length_c   1.000
_cell.angle_alpha   90.00
_cell.angle_beta   90.00
_cell.angle_gamma   90.00
#
_symmetry.space_group_name_H-M   'P 1'
#
loop_
_entity.id
_entity.type
_entity.pdbx_description
1 polymer ?
#
loop_
_entity_poly.entity_id
_entity_poly.type
_entity_poly.pdbx_seq_one_letter_code
_entity_poly.pdbx_strand_id
1 'polypeptide(L)'
;AIDALVDGYERSHDRSYLDRASTLWESVKRHNHGPTNQYYDDMEWMALALLRAYDATGDKQYRVATQILWDDISKGWSDLNGGGISWNKTDLTYKNVPANAPAAILALRLYRLDEKPTDRALGEKLLQFVDEELVDPITGDVWDGIRPEGNIEKNLYTYNYGTYLGACLEYFEITGDRTYLDRALRTADRAMEEFASDDSAVLRSGGLGDGGLFAGILVRYLAELALAKELGSK
;
A
#
# COMPACT_ATOMS: atom_id res chain seq x y z
N ALA A 1 -1.41 -11.52 5.22
CA ALA A 1 -1.89 -12.51 6.23
C ALA A 1 -1.91 -11.97 7.65
N ILE A 2 -0.84 -11.30 8.14
CA ILE A 2 -0.84 -10.61 9.44
C ILE A 2 -1.98 -9.58 9.51
N ASP A 3 -2.20 -8.78 8.46
CA ASP A 3 -3.33 -7.84 8.38
C ASP A 3 -4.69 -8.46 8.71
N ALA A 4 -5.00 -9.63 8.14
CA ALA A 4 -6.27 -10.30 8.37
C ALA A 4 -6.40 -10.83 9.80
N LEU A 5 -5.27 -11.18 10.44
CA LEU A 5 -5.25 -11.52 11.86
C LEU A 5 -5.50 -10.28 12.72
N VAL A 6 -4.89 -9.14 12.38
CA VAL A 6 -5.14 -7.85 13.05
C VAL A 6 -6.61 -7.45 12.90
N ASP A 7 -7.21 -7.56 11.69
CA ASP A 7 -8.65 -7.31 11.50
C ASP A 7 -9.52 -8.24 12.37
N GLY A 8 -9.11 -9.50 12.51
CA GLY A 8 -9.77 -10.48 13.36
C GLY A 8 -9.75 -10.07 14.83
N TYR A 9 -8.60 -9.60 15.32
CA TYR A 9 -8.45 -9.05 16.66
C TYR A 9 -9.25 -7.76 16.86
N GLU A 10 -9.18 -6.79 15.94
CA GLU A 10 -9.89 -5.51 16.05
C GLU A 10 -11.41 -5.71 16.15
N ARG A 11 -11.96 -6.71 15.45
CA ARG A 11 -13.39 -7.02 15.48
C ARG A 11 -13.83 -7.82 16.71
N SER A 12 -13.02 -8.77 17.17
CA SER A 12 -13.44 -9.76 18.18
C SER A 12 -12.81 -9.55 19.56
N HIS A 13 -11.72 -8.78 19.63
CA HIS A 13 -10.81 -8.69 20.77
C HIS A 13 -10.24 -10.03 21.25
N ASP A 14 -10.32 -11.09 20.43
CA ASP A 14 -9.70 -12.38 20.72
C ASP A 14 -8.18 -12.30 20.50
N ARG A 15 -7.41 -12.40 21.59
CA ARG A 15 -5.94 -12.32 21.57
C ARG A 15 -5.29 -13.48 20.82
N SER A 16 -6.00 -14.59 20.57
CA SER A 16 -5.48 -15.71 19.79
C SER A 16 -5.05 -15.30 18.37
N TYR A 17 -5.69 -14.27 17.80
CA TYR A 17 -5.29 -13.67 16.53
C TYR A 17 -3.89 -13.02 16.61
N LEU A 18 -3.58 -12.31 17.70
CA LEU A 18 -2.29 -11.67 17.90
C LEU A 18 -1.18 -12.70 18.15
N ASP A 19 -1.47 -13.77 18.89
CA ASP A 19 -0.52 -14.86 19.11
C ASP A 19 -0.14 -15.54 17.77
N ARG A 20 -1.13 -15.73 16.89
CA ARG A 20 -0.91 -16.23 15.52
C ARG A 20 -0.13 -15.24 14.66
N ALA A 21 -0.39 -13.94 14.79
CA ALA A 21 0.34 -12.90 14.06
C ALA A 21 1.81 -12.86 14.47
N SER A 22 2.10 -12.93 15.78
CA SER A 22 3.45 -13.03 16.32
C SER A 22 4.17 -14.29 15.82
N THR A 23 3.52 -15.46 15.90
CA THR A 23 4.07 -16.73 15.39
C THR A 23 4.39 -16.67 13.90
N LEU A 24 3.50 -16.07 13.11
CA LEU A 24 3.70 -15.88 11.68
C LEU A 24 4.89 -14.96 11.41
N TRP A 25 5.01 -13.84 12.12
CA TRP A 25 6.14 -12.92 11.98
C TRP A 25 7.49 -13.59 12.30
N GLU A 26 7.57 -14.35 13.38
CA GLU A 26 8.79 -15.13 13.71
C GLU A 26 9.09 -16.20 12.66
N SER A 27 8.07 -16.78 12.03
CA SER A 27 8.27 -17.70 10.91
C SER A 27 8.84 -16.99 9.70
N VAL A 28 8.28 -15.84 9.30
CA VAL A 28 8.77 -15.05 8.15
C VAL A 28 10.25 -14.70 8.34
N LYS A 29 10.63 -14.15 9.50
CA LYS A 29 12.03 -13.80 9.77
C LYS A 29 12.98 -14.99 9.64
N ARG A 30 12.58 -16.17 10.12
CA ARG A 30 13.41 -17.38 10.03
C ARG A 30 13.61 -17.84 8.58
N HIS A 31 12.57 -17.80 7.76
CA HIS A 31 12.65 -18.23 6.36
C HIS A 31 13.36 -17.20 5.48
N ASN A 32 13.27 -15.91 5.81
CA ASN A 32 13.97 -14.84 5.11
C ASN A 32 15.41 -14.60 5.62
N HIS A 33 15.85 -15.32 6.65
CA HIS A 33 17.13 -15.08 7.35
C HIS A 33 17.29 -13.65 7.91
N GLY A 34 16.17 -13.02 8.29
CA GLY A 34 16.11 -11.63 8.71
C GLY A 34 14.74 -11.00 8.40
N PRO A 35 14.53 -9.73 8.77
CA PRO A 35 13.27 -9.04 8.47
C PRO A 35 13.18 -8.63 6.98
N THR A 36 14.31 -8.31 6.34
CA THR A 36 14.36 -7.77 4.98
C THR A 36 14.21 -8.84 3.90
N ASN A 37 13.83 -8.43 2.69
CA ASN A 37 13.69 -9.27 1.50
C ASN A 37 14.44 -8.64 0.28
N GLN A 38 14.52 -9.37 -0.83
CA GLN A 38 15.02 -8.87 -2.12
C GLN A 38 14.00 -8.00 -2.86
N TYR A 39 12.72 -8.22 -2.60
CA TYR A 39 11.57 -7.51 -3.18
C TYR A 39 11.12 -6.38 -2.25
N TYR A 40 10.95 -5.17 -2.79
CA TYR A 40 10.61 -3.99 -2.00
C TYR A 40 9.14 -4.00 -1.58
N ASP A 41 8.25 -4.37 -2.51
CA ASP A 41 6.82 -4.58 -2.28
C ASP A 41 6.57 -5.59 -1.15
N ASP A 42 7.27 -6.74 -1.14
CA ASP A 42 7.19 -7.72 -0.04
C ASP A 42 7.50 -7.10 1.33
N MET A 43 8.52 -6.23 1.40
CA MET A 43 8.88 -5.54 2.63
C MET A 43 7.84 -4.48 3.00
N GLU A 44 7.28 -3.77 2.03
CA GLU A 44 6.24 -2.76 2.23
C GLU A 44 4.96 -3.38 2.79
N TRP A 45 4.49 -4.49 2.22
CA TRP A 45 3.33 -5.23 2.72
C TRP A 45 3.54 -5.71 4.15
N MET A 46 4.73 -6.23 4.45
CA MET A 46 5.07 -6.65 5.80
C MET A 46 5.13 -5.47 6.77
N ALA A 47 5.75 -4.36 6.37
CA ALA A 47 5.88 -3.18 7.21
C ALA A 47 4.52 -2.55 7.54
N LEU A 48 3.61 -2.44 6.57
CA LEU A 48 2.24 -1.98 6.81
C LEU A 48 1.49 -2.89 7.79
N ALA A 49 1.60 -4.21 7.62
CA ALA A 49 0.96 -5.18 8.51
C ALA A 49 1.51 -5.12 9.95
N LEU A 50 2.83 -4.97 10.09
CA LEU A 50 3.49 -4.82 11.39
C LEU A 50 3.17 -3.48 12.05
N LEU A 51 3.05 -2.40 11.28
CA LEU A 51 2.63 -1.10 11.81
C LEU A 51 1.20 -1.19 12.39
N ARG A 52 0.29 -1.85 11.69
CA ARG A 52 -1.07 -2.11 12.22
C ARG A 52 -1.05 -3.00 13.45
N ALA A 53 -0.20 -4.02 13.49
CA ALA A 53 -0.02 -4.84 14.69
C ALA A 53 0.51 -4.02 15.89
N TYR A 54 1.41 -3.06 15.64
CA TYR A 54 1.85 -2.10 16.64
C TYR A 54 0.69 -1.24 17.15
N ASP A 55 -0.11 -0.65 16.25
CA ASP A 55 -1.25 0.19 16.64
C ASP A 55 -2.28 -0.57 17.48
N ALA A 56 -2.53 -1.85 17.14
CA ALA A 56 -3.48 -2.71 17.85
C ALA A 56 -3.00 -3.17 19.24
N THR A 57 -1.68 -3.18 19.50
CA THR A 57 -1.10 -3.84 20.68
C THR A 57 -0.23 -2.95 21.56
N GLY A 58 0.33 -1.88 21.01
CA GLY A 58 1.41 -1.09 21.61
C GLY A 58 2.75 -1.82 21.71
N ASP A 59 2.89 -3.02 21.13
CA ASP A 59 4.11 -3.81 21.27
C ASP A 59 5.24 -3.26 20.39
N LYS A 60 6.24 -2.70 21.06
CA LYS A 60 7.40 -2.05 20.43
C LYS A 60 8.19 -2.96 19.49
N GLN A 61 8.10 -4.29 19.62
CA GLN A 61 8.77 -5.19 18.68
C GLN A 61 8.30 -4.98 17.23
N TYR A 62 7.01 -4.72 17.04
CA TYR A 62 6.43 -4.47 15.72
C TYR A 62 6.86 -3.12 15.17
N ARG A 63 6.94 -2.09 16.03
CA ARG A 63 7.46 -0.78 15.66
C ARG A 63 8.93 -0.84 15.22
N VAL A 64 9.77 -1.54 16.00
CA VAL A 64 11.19 -1.71 15.66
C VAL A 64 11.33 -2.45 14.32
N ALA A 65 10.56 -3.52 14.11
CA ALA A 65 10.58 -4.25 12.84
C ALA A 65 10.11 -3.39 11.65
N THR A 66 9.06 -2.59 11.83
CA THR A 66 8.57 -1.63 10.82
C THR A 66 9.67 -0.63 10.44
N GLN A 67 10.40 -0.09 11.42
CA GLN A 67 11.50 0.84 11.14
C GLN A 67 12.65 0.16 10.40
N ILE A 68 13.02 -1.07 10.75
CA ILE A 68 14.07 -1.82 10.03
C ILE A 68 13.69 -2.01 8.56
N LEU A 69 12.44 -2.36 8.28
CA LEU A 69 11.95 -2.49 6.91
C LEU A 69 11.97 -1.14 6.19
N TRP A 70 11.46 -0.07 6.82
CA TRP A 70 11.43 1.25 6.23
C TRP A 70 12.83 1.83 5.93
N ASP A 71 13.80 1.59 6.80
CA ASP A 71 15.20 1.98 6.60
C ASP A 71 15.84 1.29 5.38
N ASP A 72 15.29 0.15 4.97
CA ASP A 72 15.74 -0.59 3.79
C ASP A 72 14.93 -0.20 2.54
N ILE A 73 13.60 -0.12 2.65
CA ILE A 73 12.68 0.30 1.59
C ILE A 73 13.03 1.70 1.05
N SER A 74 13.28 2.66 1.95
CA SER A 74 13.54 4.05 1.58
C SER A 74 14.82 4.22 0.74
N LYS A 75 15.76 3.26 0.77
CA LYS A 75 16.95 3.23 -0.09
C LYS A 75 16.65 2.79 -1.52
N GLY A 76 15.47 2.23 -1.77
CA GLY A 76 15.04 1.80 -3.10
C GLY A 76 14.73 2.96 -4.05
N TRP A 77 14.51 4.17 -3.52
CA TRP A 77 14.25 5.36 -4.34
C TRP A 77 15.46 5.69 -5.21
N SER A 78 15.20 6.02 -6.47
CA SER A 78 16.20 6.60 -7.38
C SER A 78 15.53 7.53 -8.38
N ASP A 79 16.26 8.51 -8.91
CA ASP A 79 15.73 9.42 -9.96
C ASP A 79 15.70 8.78 -11.37
N LEU A 80 16.02 7.49 -11.50
CA LEU A 80 15.88 6.74 -12.75
C LEU A 80 14.41 6.65 -13.17
N ASN A 81 14.12 6.88 -14.46
CA ASN A 81 12.76 6.83 -15.03
C ASN A 81 11.75 7.78 -14.34
N GLY A 82 12.19 8.98 -13.94
CA GLY A 82 11.30 9.97 -13.32
C GLY A 82 11.15 9.81 -11.81
N GLY A 83 11.71 8.75 -11.21
CA GLY A 83 11.69 8.53 -9.78
C GLY A 83 11.32 7.11 -9.39
N GLY A 84 10.83 6.99 -8.16
CA GLY A 84 10.22 5.76 -7.66
C GLY A 84 11.22 4.74 -7.10
N ILE A 85 10.67 3.81 -6.33
CA ILE A 85 11.33 2.61 -5.84
C ILE A 85 11.25 1.52 -6.92
N SER A 86 12.39 0.86 -7.16
CA SER A 86 12.43 -0.31 -8.04
C SER A 86 11.70 -1.48 -7.43
N TRP A 87 11.15 -2.37 -8.25
CA TRP A 87 10.41 -3.53 -7.74
C TRP A 87 11.28 -4.42 -6.84
N ASN A 88 12.55 -4.64 -7.22
CA ASN A 88 13.49 -5.43 -6.44
C ASN A 88 14.90 -4.84 -6.49
N LYS A 89 15.80 -5.36 -5.65
CA LYS A 89 17.17 -4.85 -5.52
C LYS A 89 18.12 -5.26 -6.65
N THR A 90 17.71 -6.14 -7.56
CA THR A 90 18.54 -6.60 -8.69
C THR A 90 18.20 -5.83 -9.97
N ASP A 91 16.93 -5.84 -10.36
CA ASP A 91 16.42 -5.08 -11.50
C ASP A 91 15.98 -3.71 -11.02
N LEU A 92 16.91 -2.76 -11.08
CA LEU A 92 16.65 -1.38 -10.68
C LEU A 92 15.79 -0.61 -11.71
N THR A 93 15.52 -1.21 -12.87
CA THR A 93 14.91 -0.50 -14.00
C THR A 93 13.40 -0.59 -14.03
N TYR A 94 12.82 -1.63 -13.42
CA TYR A 94 11.37 -1.77 -13.31
C TYR A 94 10.84 -1.07 -12.07
N LYS A 95 9.97 -0.08 -12.26
CA LYS A 95 9.29 0.68 -11.20
C LYS A 95 7.80 0.39 -11.31
N ASN A 96 7.16 -0.10 -10.26
CA ASN A 96 5.76 -0.52 -10.31
C ASN A 96 4.95 0.03 -9.13
N VAL A 97 3.63 0.14 -9.28
CA VAL A 97 2.71 0.59 -8.23
C VAL A 97 2.86 -0.21 -6.92
N PRO A 98 3.03 -1.55 -6.94
CA PRO A 98 3.22 -2.36 -5.74
C PRO A 98 4.42 -1.99 -4.87
N ALA A 99 5.48 -1.40 -5.46
CA ALA A 99 6.67 -0.97 -4.73
C ALA A 99 6.68 0.54 -4.43
N ASN A 100 5.62 1.28 -4.82
CA ASN A 100 5.61 2.74 -4.71
C ASN A 100 4.40 3.26 -3.93
N ALA A 101 3.19 2.79 -4.24
CA ALA A 101 1.99 3.23 -3.53
C ALA A 101 1.95 2.70 -2.08
N PRO A 102 2.27 1.42 -1.77
CA PRO A 102 2.39 0.96 -0.39
C PRO A 102 3.51 1.67 0.38
N ALA A 103 4.67 1.91 -0.23
CA ALA A 103 5.73 2.74 0.34
C ALA A 103 5.24 4.16 0.67
N ALA A 104 4.44 4.80 -0.19
CA ALA A 104 3.86 6.11 0.07
C ALA A 104 2.92 6.07 1.30
N ILE A 105 2.02 5.08 1.37
CA ILE A 105 1.14 4.86 2.54
C ILE A 105 1.98 4.71 3.81
N LEU A 106 3.00 3.86 3.78
CA LEU A 106 3.87 3.60 4.93
C LEU A 106 4.60 4.86 5.38
N ALA A 107 5.21 5.60 4.46
CA ALA A 107 5.94 6.83 4.73
C ALA A 107 5.04 7.89 5.40
N LEU A 108 3.84 8.08 4.87
CA LEU A 108 2.87 9.04 5.37
C LEU A 108 2.31 8.64 6.74
N ARG A 109 2.03 7.35 6.96
CA ARG A 109 1.66 6.83 8.29
C ARG A 109 2.79 6.98 9.31
N LEU A 110 4.03 6.71 8.93
CA LEU A 110 5.19 6.91 9.80
C LEU A 110 5.40 8.39 10.14
N TYR A 111 5.20 9.30 9.17
CA TYR A 111 5.22 10.73 9.42
C TYR A 111 4.18 11.18 10.45
N ARG A 112 2.95 10.67 10.40
CA ARG A 112 1.91 10.99 11.40
C ARG A 112 2.30 10.56 12.82
N LEU A 113 3.17 9.55 12.96
CA LEU A 113 3.61 9.01 14.24
C LEU A 113 4.87 9.70 14.77
N ASP A 114 5.84 9.99 13.90
CA ASP A 114 7.16 10.50 14.30
C ASP A 114 7.42 11.96 13.91
N GLU A 115 6.54 12.57 13.11
CA GLU A 115 6.67 13.92 12.54
C GLU A 115 7.98 14.17 11.77
N LYS A 116 8.64 13.11 11.27
CA LYS A 116 9.88 13.18 10.49
C LYS A 116 9.64 13.79 9.11
N PRO A 117 10.15 15.00 8.81
CA PRO A 117 9.88 15.65 7.52
C PRO A 117 10.39 14.87 6.31
N THR A 118 11.44 14.06 6.49
CA THR A 118 11.99 13.19 5.46
C THR A 118 11.01 12.11 5.02
N ASP A 119 10.23 11.54 5.95
CA ASP A 119 9.25 10.51 5.64
C ASP A 119 8.08 11.11 4.85
N ARG A 120 7.61 12.30 5.26
CA ARG A 120 6.60 13.05 4.49
C ARG A 120 7.08 13.35 3.07
N ALA A 121 8.28 13.91 2.94
CA ALA A 121 8.82 14.30 1.64
C ALA A 121 9.01 13.10 0.70
N LEU A 122 9.44 11.96 1.22
CA LEU A 122 9.54 10.74 0.42
C LEU A 122 8.16 10.17 0.06
N GLY A 123 7.22 10.15 1.01
CA GLY A 123 5.84 9.72 0.74
C GLY A 123 5.15 10.55 -0.34
N GLU A 124 5.33 11.87 -0.31
CA GLU A 124 4.83 12.78 -1.34
C GLU A 124 5.45 12.48 -2.71
N LYS A 125 6.78 12.30 -2.78
CA LYS A 125 7.48 11.95 -4.03
C LYS A 125 7.03 10.62 -4.62
N LEU A 126 6.84 9.60 -3.78
CA LEU A 126 6.34 8.28 -4.20
C LEU A 126 4.92 8.37 -4.74
N LEU A 127 4.05 9.13 -4.07
CA LEU A 127 2.69 9.36 -4.54
C LEU A 127 2.67 10.14 -5.86
N GLN A 128 3.48 11.20 -5.98
CA GLN A 128 3.61 11.98 -7.23
C GLN A 128 4.11 11.10 -8.38
N PHE A 129 5.12 10.26 -8.15
CA PHE A 129 5.59 9.32 -9.16
C PHE A 129 4.47 8.40 -9.67
N VAL A 130 3.68 7.81 -8.77
CA VAL A 130 2.54 6.96 -9.18
C VAL A 130 1.50 7.77 -9.95
N ASP A 131 1.15 8.96 -9.45
CA ASP A 131 0.16 9.86 -10.04
C ASP A 131 0.53 10.33 -11.45
N GLU A 132 1.80 10.66 -11.67
CA GLU A 132 2.28 11.25 -12.93
C GLU A 132 2.63 10.20 -13.98
N GLU A 133 3.22 9.07 -13.58
CA GLU A 133 3.76 8.07 -14.51
C GLU A 133 2.83 6.86 -14.71
N LEU A 134 2.02 6.50 -13.71
CA LEU A 134 1.31 5.21 -13.66
C LEU A 134 -0.22 5.33 -13.59
N VAL A 135 -0.76 6.54 -13.47
CA VAL A 135 -2.21 6.77 -13.56
C VAL A 135 -2.56 7.39 -14.90
N ASP A 136 -3.46 6.76 -15.65
CA ASP A 136 -3.96 7.33 -16.91
C ASP A 136 -4.74 8.61 -16.60
N PRO A 137 -4.29 9.79 -17.09
CA PRO A 137 -4.98 11.05 -16.79
C PRO A 137 -6.39 11.09 -17.40
N ILE A 138 -6.65 10.33 -18.46
CA ILE A 138 -7.93 10.30 -19.18
C ILE A 138 -8.90 9.35 -18.48
N THR A 139 -8.56 8.07 -18.33
CA THR A 139 -9.48 7.06 -17.79
C THR A 139 -9.44 6.98 -16.27
N GLY A 140 -8.32 7.34 -15.64
CA GLY A 140 -8.07 7.10 -14.23
C GLY A 140 -7.62 5.66 -13.95
N ASP A 141 -7.25 4.90 -14.98
CA ASP A 141 -6.70 3.56 -14.81
C ASP A 141 -5.35 3.62 -14.09
N VAL A 142 -5.15 2.72 -13.14
CA VAL A 142 -3.88 2.56 -12.44
C VAL A 142 -3.11 1.41 -13.08
N TRP A 143 -2.12 1.75 -13.92
CA TRP A 143 -1.26 0.80 -14.62
C TRP A 143 -0.28 0.12 -13.65
N ASP A 144 0.35 -0.98 -14.07
CA ASP A 144 1.19 -1.77 -13.17
C ASP A 144 2.54 -1.12 -12.91
N GLY A 145 3.21 -0.69 -13.96
CA GLY A 145 4.55 -0.16 -13.83
C GLY A 145 5.13 0.41 -15.10
N ILE A 146 6.39 0.83 -15.01
CA ILE A 146 7.15 1.45 -16.07
C ILE A 146 8.55 0.83 -16.12
N ARG A 147 8.97 0.53 -17.34
CA ARG A 147 10.35 0.15 -17.70
C ARG A 147 11.07 1.35 -18.32
N PRO A 148 12.39 1.25 -18.54
CA PRO A 148 13.14 2.30 -19.21
C PRO A 148 12.50 2.80 -20.51
N GLU A 149 12.85 4.04 -20.85
CA GLU A 149 12.37 4.74 -22.05
C GLU A 149 10.84 4.94 -22.10
N GLY A 150 10.15 4.94 -20.93
CA GLY A 150 8.72 5.21 -20.86
C GLY A 150 7.85 4.03 -21.27
N ASN A 151 8.37 2.81 -21.23
CA ASN A 151 7.61 1.62 -21.59
C ASN A 151 6.69 1.19 -20.43
N ILE A 152 5.44 1.64 -20.50
CA ILE A 152 4.41 1.42 -19.47
C ILE A 152 3.76 0.03 -19.62
N GLU A 153 3.74 -0.73 -18.53
CA GLU A 153 2.99 -1.97 -18.36
C GLU A 153 1.55 -1.68 -17.91
N LYS A 154 0.61 -1.65 -18.86
CA LYS A 154 -0.79 -1.25 -18.63
C LYS A 154 -1.70 -2.35 -18.05
N ASN A 155 -1.12 -3.39 -17.45
CA ASN A 155 -1.93 -4.42 -16.78
C ASN A 155 -2.71 -3.79 -15.62
N LEU A 156 -3.99 -4.15 -15.49
CA LEU A 156 -4.86 -3.61 -14.46
C LEU A 156 -5.06 -4.65 -13.37
N TYR A 157 -4.74 -4.28 -12.14
CA TYR A 157 -4.91 -5.14 -10.98
C TYR A 157 -5.61 -4.40 -9.85
N THR A 158 -6.60 -5.03 -9.22
CA THR A 158 -7.44 -4.39 -8.18
C THR A 158 -6.62 -3.74 -7.06
N TYR A 159 -5.51 -4.38 -6.65
CA TYR A 159 -4.68 -3.88 -5.56
C TYR A 159 -3.91 -2.61 -5.90
N ASN A 160 -3.55 -2.37 -7.17
CA ASN A 160 -2.91 -1.11 -7.60
C ASN A 160 -3.86 0.08 -7.39
N TYR A 161 -5.15 -0.10 -7.71
CA TYR A 161 -6.18 0.88 -7.42
C TYR A 161 -6.32 1.09 -5.91
N GLY A 162 -6.37 -0.01 -5.14
CA GLY A 162 -6.46 0.03 -3.69
C GLY A 162 -5.31 0.80 -3.03
N THR A 163 -4.08 0.56 -3.42
CA THR A 163 -2.93 1.23 -2.82
C THR A 163 -2.79 2.68 -3.27
N TYR A 164 -3.07 2.99 -4.53
CA TYR A 164 -3.05 4.38 -4.99
C TYR A 164 -4.12 5.21 -4.27
N LEU A 165 -5.36 4.71 -4.17
CA LEU A 165 -6.43 5.42 -3.44
C LEU A 165 -6.10 5.57 -1.95
N GLY A 166 -5.49 4.54 -1.33
CA GLY A 166 -5.01 4.61 0.04
C GLY A 166 -3.93 5.67 0.24
N ALA A 167 -2.95 5.75 -0.67
CA ALA A 167 -1.89 6.75 -0.61
C ALA A 167 -2.44 8.18 -0.78
N CYS A 168 -3.40 8.39 -1.69
CA CYS A 168 -4.12 9.65 -1.82
C CYS A 168 -4.86 10.03 -0.54
N LEU A 169 -5.54 9.07 0.10
CA LEU A 169 -6.26 9.30 1.35
C LEU A 169 -5.32 9.70 2.49
N GLU A 170 -4.19 8.99 2.67
CA GLU A 170 -3.20 9.35 3.69
C GLU A 170 -2.65 10.77 3.49
N TYR A 171 -2.35 11.13 2.23
CA TYR A 171 -1.83 12.47 1.92
C TYR A 171 -2.88 13.55 2.16
N PHE A 172 -4.14 13.29 1.80
CA PHE A 172 -5.26 14.17 2.13
C PHE A 172 -5.41 14.36 3.64
N GLU A 173 -5.37 13.30 4.44
CA GLU A 173 -5.49 13.41 5.90
C GLU A 173 -4.38 14.24 6.55
N ILE A 174 -3.18 14.25 5.96
CA ILE A 174 -2.03 15.04 6.44
C ILE A 174 -2.13 16.50 6.02
N THR A 175 -2.57 16.78 4.79
CA THR A 175 -2.45 18.11 4.16
C THR A 175 -3.75 18.90 4.09
N GLY A 176 -4.90 18.22 4.09
CA GLY A 176 -6.20 18.80 3.77
C GLY A 176 -6.38 19.15 2.28
N ASP A 177 -5.45 18.77 1.40
CA ASP A 177 -5.57 19.04 -0.04
C ASP A 177 -6.62 18.15 -0.68
N ARG A 178 -7.82 18.72 -0.88
CA ARG A 178 -8.99 18.03 -1.44
C ARG A 178 -8.75 17.42 -2.82
N THR A 179 -7.74 17.88 -3.56
CA THR A 179 -7.36 17.27 -4.84
C THR A 179 -7.07 15.77 -4.69
N TYR A 180 -6.46 15.38 -3.57
CA TYR A 180 -6.14 13.96 -3.31
C TYR A 180 -7.35 13.17 -2.82
N LEU A 181 -8.29 13.79 -2.11
CA LEU A 181 -9.57 13.14 -1.79
C LEU A 181 -10.37 12.87 -3.08
N ASP A 182 -10.44 13.85 -3.98
CA ASP A 182 -11.15 13.71 -5.26
C ASP A 182 -10.51 12.63 -6.14
N ARG A 183 -9.17 12.50 -6.11
CA ARG A 183 -8.44 11.39 -6.76
C ARG A 183 -8.81 10.04 -6.15
N ALA A 184 -8.79 9.91 -4.82
CA ALA A 184 -9.16 8.66 -4.15
C ALA A 184 -10.61 8.23 -4.50
N LEU A 185 -11.55 9.18 -4.55
CA LEU A 185 -12.93 8.92 -4.97
C LEU A 185 -13.02 8.48 -6.43
N ARG A 186 -12.36 9.19 -7.35
CA ARG A 186 -12.30 8.81 -8.77
C ARG A 186 -11.72 7.40 -8.96
N THR A 187 -10.64 7.07 -8.25
CA THR A 187 -10.03 5.74 -8.32
C THR A 187 -10.96 4.66 -7.77
N ALA A 188 -11.69 4.95 -6.69
CA ALA A 188 -12.69 4.02 -6.15
C ALA A 188 -13.80 3.73 -7.16
N ASP A 189 -14.36 4.78 -7.78
CA ASP A 189 -15.40 4.64 -8.81
C ASP A 189 -14.86 3.84 -10.02
N ARG A 190 -13.68 4.20 -10.54
CA ARG A 190 -13.06 3.49 -11.66
C ARG A 190 -12.77 2.02 -11.34
N ALA A 191 -12.33 1.70 -10.12
CA ALA A 191 -12.09 0.33 -9.69
C ALA A 191 -13.39 -0.49 -9.67
N MET A 192 -14.51 0.12 -9.24
CA MET A 192 -15.80 -0.54 -9.26
C MET A 192 -16.31 -0.76 -10.69
N GLU A 193 -16.14 0.21 -11.59
CA GLU A 193 -16.47 0.07 -13.01
C GLU A 193 -15.67 -1.04 -13.69
N GLU A 194 -14.38 -1.15 -13.40
CA GLU A 194 -13.49 -2.10 -14.06
C GLU A 194 -13.65 -3.53 -13.54
N PHE A 195 -13.72 -3.69 -12.21
CA PHE A 195 -13.55 -5.01 -11.59
C PHE A 195 -14.82 -5.60 -11.01
N ALA A 196 -15.91 -4.84 -10.86
CA ALA A 196 -17.15 -5.40 -10.38
C ALA A 196 -17.91 -6.15 -11.48
N SER A 197 -18.76 -7.10 -11.08
CA SER A 197 -19.77 -7.67 -11.96
C SER A 197 -20.93 -6.69 -12.16
N ASP A 198 -21.33 -6.52 -13.42
CA ASP A 198 -22.42 -5.63 -13.84
C ASP A 198 -23.74 -5.92 -13.10
N ASP A 199 -23.96 -7.19 -12.72
CA ASP A 199 -25.23 -7.65 -12.13
C ASP A 199 -25.27 -7.66 -10.60
N SER A 200 -24.12 -7.58 -9.89
CA SER A 200 -24.10 -7.81 -8.44
C SER A 200 -23.11 -6.97 -7.64
N ALA A 201 -22.36 -6.07 -8.28
CA ALA A 201 -21.31 -5.28 -7.64
C ALA A 201 -20.27 -6.13 -6.88
N VAL A 202 -20.10 -7.41 -7.27
CA VAL A 202 -19.12 -8.32 -6.69
C VAL A 202 -17.81 -8.17 -7.45
N LEU A 203 -16.71 -7.93 -6.73
CA LEU A 203 -15.39 -7.88 -7.35
C LEU A 203 -15.01 -9.25 -7.93
N ARG A 204 -14.57 -9.24 -9.20
CA ARG A 204 -14.10 -10.44 -9.89
C ARG A 204 -12.83 -10.97 -9.21
N SER A 205 -12.71 -12.29 -9.15
CA SER A 205 -11.50 -12.94 -8.60
C SER A 205 -10.30 -12.70 -9.52
N GLY A 206 -9.15 -12.36 -8.92
CA GLY A 206 -7.86 -12.28 -9.62
C GLY A 206 -7.22 -13.65 -9.90
N GLY A 207 -7.91 -14.77 -9.60
CA GLY A 207 -7.44 -16.13 -9.85
C GLY A 207 -6.74 -16.78 -8.65
N LEU A 208 -5.69 -17.56 -8.92
CA LEU A 208 -4.88 -18.27 -7.93
C LEU A 208 -3.53 -17.56 -7.70
N GLY A 209 -2.75 -17.99 -6.71
CA GLY A 209 -1.47 -17.37 -6.37
C GLY A 209 -1.66 -15.95 -5.82
N ASP A 210 -0.77 -15.03 -6.18
CA ASP A 210 -0.81 -13.64 -5.71
C ASP A 210 -2.13 -12.94 -6.08
N GLY A 211 -2.69 -13.26 -7.26
CA GLY A 211 -3.97 -12.75 -7.73
C GLY A 211 -5.14 -13.02 -6.78
N GLY A 212 -5.06 -14.06 -5.94
CA GLY A 212 -6.06 -14.35 -4.92
C GLY A 212 -6.11 -13.33 -3.76
N LEU A 213 -5.05 -12.52 -3.60
CA LEU A 213 -4.95 -11.51 -2.55
C LEU A 213 -5.48 -10.14 -2.99
N PHE A 214 -5.44 -9.85 -4.29
CA PHE A 214 -5.54 -8.47 -4.80
C PHE A 214 -6.89 -7.80 -4.50
N ALA A 215 -8.00 -8.55 -4.59
CA ALA A 215 -9.33 -7.98 -4.32
C ALA A 215 -9.49 -7.59 -2.84
N GLY A 216 -8.88 -8.36 -1.92
CA GLY A 216 -8.90 -8.03 -0.50
C GLY A 216 -8.17 -6.73 -0.16
N ILE A 217 -7.07 -6.43 -0.89
CA ILE A 217 -6.33 -5.18 -0.73
C ILE A 217 -7.17 -3.98 -1.19
N LEU A 218 -7.84 -4.10 -2.34
CA LEU A 218 -8.77 -3.06 -2.81
C LEU A 218 -9.87 -2.79 -1.77
N VAL A 219 -10.53 -3.86 -1.29
CA VAL A 219 -11.63 -3.74 -0.31
C VAL A 219 -11.18 -3.07 0.98
N ARG A 220 -9.96 -3.33 1.47
CA ARG A 220 -9.41 -2.63 2.65
C ARG A 220 -9.44 -1.12 2.45
N TYR A 221 -8.83 -0.64 1.38
CA TYR A 221 -8.70 0.80 1.18
C TYR A 221 -10.02 1.46 0.78
N LEU A 222 -10.93 0.76 0.08
CA LEU A 222 -12.30 1.22 -0.11
C LEU A 222 -13.04 1.39 1.22
N ALA A 223 -12.84 0.47 2.18
CA ALA A 223 -13.42 0.59 3.52
C ALA A 223 -12.82 1.77 4.31
N GLU A 224 -11.50 1.97 4.22
CA GLU A 224 -10.83 3.14 4.82
C GLU A 224 -11.39 4.45 4.23
N LEU A 225 -11.53 4.54 2.91
CA LEU A 225 -12.13 5.69 2.23
C LEU A 225 -13.57 5.92 2.70
N ALA A 226 -14.42 4.89 2.75
CA ALA A 226 -15.81 5.01 3.19
C ALA A 226 -15.95 5.50 4.65
N LEU A 227 -14.96 5.23 5.50
CA LEU A 227 -14.91 5.66 6.90
C LEU A 227 -14.25 7.03 7.10
N ALA A 228 -13.66 7.62 6.05
CA ALA A 228 -13.02 8.94 6.14
C ALA A 228 -14.04 10.00 6.58
N LYS A 229 -13.72 10.75 7.63
CA LYS A 229 -14.65 11.67 8.35
C LYS A 229 -15.35 12.69 7.45
N GLU A 230 -14.72 13.09 6.35
CA GLU A 230 -15.29 14.07 5.42
C GLU A 230 -16.40 13.53 4.50
N LEU A 231 -16.54 12.22 4.35
CA LEU A 231 -17.67 11.63 3.61
C LEU A 231 -18.94 11.50 4.47
N GLY A 232 -18.80 11.58 5.80
CA GLY A 232 -19.90 11.46 6.76
C GLY A 232 -20.61 12.77 7.12
N SER A 233 -20.27 13.89 6.47
CA SER A 233 -20.86 15.22 6.73
C SER A 233 -21.94 15.64 5.71
N LYS A 234 -22.77 14.68 5.27
CA LYS A 234 -23.99 14.95 4.49
C LYS A 234 -25.23 14.88 5.36
#